data_AF-A0A7V1SKL1-F1
#
_entry.id   AF-A0A7V1SKL1-F1
#
_cell.length_a   1.000
_cell.length_b   1.000
_cell.length_c   1.000
_cell.angle_alpha   90.00
_cell.angle_beta   90.00
_cell.angle_gamma   90.00
#
_symmetry.space_group_name_H-M   'P 1'
#
loop_
_entity.id
_entity.type
_entity.pdbx_description
1 polymer ?
#
loop_
_entity_poly.entity_id
_entity_poly.type
_entity_poly.pdbx_seq_one_letter_code
_entity_poly.pdbx_strand_id
1 'polypeptide(L)'
;MKEDTQHAPRHRLSAEKWHSLEAEAVYKELQGGPEGLEDGEPPGADGLMRRGLMIRHLVMPNSVGGTKDVLEWIAGILPKETYVNIMSQYRPMYKASAYPEIARRITREEYEEAMTWAREYGLANLEIQGYGL
;
A
#
# COMPACT_ATOMS: atom_id res chain seq x y z
N MET A 1 -11.65 -2.38 -47.40
CA MET A 1 -12.30 -1.54 -46.36
C MET A 1 -13.53 -2.30 -45.89
N LYS A 2 -13.61 -2.88 -44.69
CA LYS A 2 -12.88 -2.69 -43.44
C LYS A 2 -12.64 -4.07 -42.80
N GLU A 3 -11.51 -4.23 -42.13
CA GLU A 3 -11.09 -5.47 -41.48
C GLU A 3 -11.98 -5.80 -40.28
N ASP A 4 -12.31 -7.09 -40.17
CA ASP A 4 -12.97 -7.71 -39.03
C ASP A 4 -12.09 -7.55 -37.78
N THR A 5 -12.45 -6.58 -36.93
CA THR A 5 -11.89 -6.52 -35.57
C THR A 5 -12.62 -7.55 -34.72
N GLN A 6 -12.05 -8.76 -34.68
CA GLN A 6 -12.38 -9.81 -33.72
C GLN A 6 -12.21 -9.24 -32.30
N HIS A 7 -13.31 -8.87 -31.66
CA HIS A 7 -13.30 -8.46 -30.26
C HIS A 7 -13.09 -9.71 -29.40
N ALA A 8 -11.91 -9.85 -28.82
CA ALA A 8 -11.57 -10.93 -27.90
C ALA A 8 -12.60 -10.99 -26.73
N PRO A 9 -12.95 -12.19 -26.24
CA PRO A 9 -13.99 -12.34 -25.23
C PRO A 9 -13.56 -11.67 -23.92
N ARG A 10 -14.31 -10.66 -23.48
CA ARG A 10 -14.16 -10.06 -22.15
C ARG A 10 -14.61 -11.07 -21.10
N HIS A 11 -13.71 -11.96 -20.72
CA HIS A 11 -13.88 -12.79 -19.54
C HIS A 11 -13.98 -11.85 -18.33
N ARG A 12 -15.13 -11.86 -17.64
CA ARG A 12 -15.34 -11.07 -16.42
C ARG A 12 -14.41 -11.65 -15.35
N LEU A 13 -13.25 -11.03 -15.15
CA LEU A 13 -12.39 -11.35 -14.02
C LEU A 13 -13.14 -10.95 -12.74
N SER A 14 -12.93 -11.69 -11.64
CA SER A 14 -13.47 -11.29 -10.34
C SER A 14 -12.85 -9.97 -9.90
N ALA A 15 -13.54 -9.20 -9.05
CA ALA A 15 -13.01 -7.93 -8.55
C ALA A 15 -11.61 -8.10 -7.92
N GLU A 16 -11.38 -9.22 -7.23
CA GLU A 16 -10.08 -9.60 -6.68
C GLU A 16 -8.98 -9.70 -7.75
N LYS A 17 -9.31 -10.32 -8.88
CA LYS A 17 -8.39 -10.54 -10.01
C LYS A 17 -8.18 -9.28 -10.85
N TRP A 18 -9.11 -8.31 -10.81
CA TRP A 18 -8.91 -6.97 -11.39
C TRP A 18 -7.93 -6.13 -10.56
N HIS A 19 -8.10 -6.11 -9.23
CA HIS A 19 -7.21 -5.34 -8.34
C HIS A 19 -5.76 -5.83 -8.40
N SER A 20 -5.53 -7.14 -8.53
CA SER A 20 -4.17 -7.68 -8.65
C SER A 20 -3.49 -7.28 -9.96
N LEU A 21 -4.21 -7.32 -11.09
CA LEU A 21 -3.65 -7.01 -12.41
C LEU A 21 -3.38 -5.51 -12.56
N GLU A 22 -4.23 -4.65 -12.01
CA GLU A 22 -4.00 -3.20 -12.03
C GLU A 22 -2.81 -2.81 -11.15
N ALA A 23 -2.69 -3.38 -9.95
CA ALA A 23 -1.54 -3.15 -9.09
C ALA A 23 -0.24 -3.63 -9.72
N GLU A 24 -0.24 -4.81 -10.35
CA GLU A 24 0.92 -5.35 -11.05
C GLU A 24 1.26 -4.52 -12.31
N ALA A 25 0.27 -4.04 -13.06
CA ALA A 25 0.46 -3.16 -14.21
C ALA A 25 1.01 -1.79 -13.79
N VAL A 26 0.46 -1.19 -12.73
CA VAL A 26 0.95 0.07 -12.15
C VAL A 26 2.39 -0.11 -11.67
N TYR A 27 2.70 -1.21 -11.00
CA TYR A 27 4.06 -1.53 -10.58
C TYR A 27 5.01 -1.63 -11.78
N LYS A 28 4.64 -2.39 -12.82
CA LYS A 28 5.45 -2.57 -14.04
C LYS A 28 5.61 -1.28 -14.84
N GLU A 29 4.58 -0.43 -14.91
CA GLU A 29 4.63 0.86 -15.60
C GLU A 29 5.54 1.84 -14.85
N LEU A 30 5.47 1.90 -13.52
CA LEU A 30 6.37 2.71 -12.69
C LEU A 30 7.84 2.26 -12.79
N GLN A 31 8.09 0.98 -13.08
CA GLN A 31 9.44 0.43 -13.27
C GLN A 31 9.97 0.58 -14.72
N GLY A 32 9.17 1.07 -15.67
CA GLY A 32 9.62 1.36 -17.03
C GLY A 32 9.20 0.36 -18.12
N GLY A 33 8.22 -0.51 -17.85
CA GLY A 33 7.67 -1.44 -18.84
C GLY A 33 8.30 -2.85 -18.83
N PRO A 34 7.84 -3.76 -19.70
CA PRO A 34 8.11 -5.20 -19.59
C PRO A 34 9.54 -5.65 -19.93
N GLU A 35 10.42 -4.74 -20.35
CA GLU A 35 11.81 -5.08 -20.68
C GLU A 35 12.79 -4.37 -19.73
N GLY A 36 13.23 -5.13 -18.73
CA GLY A 36 14.46 -4.91 -17.99
C GLY A 36 14.34 -4.00 -16.78
N LEU A 37 14.43 -4.58 -15.59
CA LEU A 37 15.53 -4.38 -14.63
C LEU A 37 15.23 -5.15 -13.34
N GLU A 38 16.29 -5.61 -12.70
CA GLU A 38 16.29 -6.41 -11.48
C GLU A 38 15.61 -5.67 -10.32
N ASP A 39 15.02 -6.45 -9.42
CA ASP A 39 14.20 -6.06 -8.27
C ASP A 39 14.58 -4.73 -7.60
N GLY A 40 13.56 -3.89 -7.36
CA GLY A 40 13.58 -2.58 -6.67
C GLY A 40 14.94 -2.13 -6.12
N GLU A 41 15.65 -1.31 -6.88
CA GLU A 41 16.95 -0.78 -6.47
C GLU A 41 16.80 -0.01 -5.14
N PRO A 42 17.55 -0.37 -4.07
CA PRO A 42 17.50 0.35 -2.81
C PRO A 42 17.92 1.82 -3.03
N PRO A 43 17.58 2.73 -2.09
CA PRO A 43 18.05 4.11 -2.15
C PRO A 43 19.55 4.14 -2.46
N GLY A 44 19.96 5.01 -3.38
CA GLY A 44 21.37 5.17 -3.72
C GLY A 44 22.19 5.53 -2.48
N ALA A 45 23.51 5.49 -2.57
CA ALA A 45 24.39 5.89 -1.46
C ALA A 45 24.15 7.34 -0.95
N ASP A 46 23.39 8.13 -1.72
CA ASP A 46 22.87 9.47 -1.41
C ASP A 46 21.55 9.48 -0.62
N GLY A 47 20.96 8.32 -0.34
CA GLY A 47 19.67 8.16 0.34
C GLY A 47 18.46 8.44 -0.55
N LEU A 48 18.64 8.61 -1.86
CA LEU A 48 17.56 8.93 -2.80
C LEU A 48 17.10 7.67 -3.53
N MET A 49 15.79 7.37 -3.45
CA MET A 49 15.17 6.38 -4.33
C MET A 49 15.09 6.96 -5.74
N ARG A 50 15.77 6.33 -6.69
CA ARG A 50 15.83 6.79 -8.10
C ARG A 50 14.66 6.24 -8.92
N ARG A 51 14.18 5.04 -8.59
CA ARG A 51 12.96 4.38 -9.11
C ARG A 51 12.41 3.46 -8.03
N GLY A 52 11.09 3.35 -7.92
CA GLY A 52 10.44 2.50 -6.92
C GLY A 52 9.05 2.98 -6.50
N LEU A 53 8.33 2.11 -5.78
CA LEU A 53 7.02 2.38 -5.22
C LEU A 53 7.13 2.44 -3.69
N MET A 54 6.70 3.55 -3.11
CA MET A 54 6.55 3.72 -1.67
C MET A 54 5.08 3.88 -1.31
N ILE A 55 4.57 3.03 -0.41
CA ILE A 55 3.20 3.08 0.09
C ILE A 55 3.21 3.68 1.49
N ARG A 56 2.41 4.74 1.69
CA ARG A 56 2.21 5.36 3.01
C ARG A 56 0.84 4.96 3.54
N HIS A 57 0.82 4.14 4.58
CA HIS A 57 -0.40 3.66 5.21
C HIS A 57 -0.67 4.42 6.52
N LEU A 58 -1.75 5.19 6.56
CA LEU A 58 -2.17 5.91 7.77
C LEU A 58 -3.02 5.00 8.67
N VAL A 59 -2.55 4.72 9.88
CA VAL A 59 -3.33 3.97 10.86
C VAL A 59 -4.46 4.87 11.39
N MET A 60 -5.68 4.33 11.35
CA MET A 60 -6.89 5.00 11.80
C MET A 60 -7.38 4.38 13.12
N PRO A 61 -8.01 5.17 14.01
CA PRO A 61 -8.52 4.68 15.29
C PRO A 61 -9.67 3.69 15.08
N ASN A 62 -9.89 2.81 16.05
CA ASN A 62 -10.97 1.81 16.04
C ASN A 62 -10.94 0.89 14.80
N SER A 63 -9.78 0.70 14.18
CA SER A 63 -9.57 -0.14 13.00
C SER A 63 -10.43 0.23 11.77
N VAL A 64 -11.02 1.43 11.72
CA VAL A 64 -11.91 1.84 10.62
C VAL A 64 -11.20 1.92 9.26
N GLY A 65 -9.88 2.08 9.28
CA GLY A 65 -9.06 2.14 8.08
C GLY A 65 -8.73 0.78 7.48
N GLY A 66 -9.19 -0.33 8.09
CA GLY A 66 -8.93 -1.68 7.56
C GLY A 66 -7.44 -2.01 7.45
N THR A 67 -6.61 -1.52 8.38
CA THR A 67 -5.14 -1.61 8.29
C THR A 67 -4.65 -3.04 8.02
N LYS A 68 -5.23 -4.03 8.70
CA LYS A 68 -4.84 -5.43 8.52
C LYS A 68 -5.08 -5.91 7.09
N ASP A 69 -6.27 -5.67 6.56
CA ASP A 69 -6.69 -6.10 5.22
C ASP A 69 -5.84 -5.41 4.14
N VAL A 70 -5.52 -4.13 4.33
CA VAL A 70 -4.64 -3.38 3.43
C VAL A 70 -3.23 -3.98 3.43
N LEU A 71 -2.66 -4.25 4.60
CA LEU A 71 -1.31 -4.82 4.70
C LEU A 71 -1.25 -6.24 4.12
N GLU A 72 -2.28 -7.06 4.34
CA GLU A 72 -2.42 -8.39 3.75
C GLU A 72 -2.49 -8.30 2.22
N TRP A 73 -3.31 -7.40 1.68
CA TRP A 73 -3.44 -7.17 0.24
C TRP A 73 -2.12 -6.73 -0.39
N ILE A 74 -1.41 -5.78 0.24
CA ILE A 74 -0.09 -5.32 -0.21
C ILE A 74 0.88 -6.49 -0.29
N ALA A 75 0.98 -7.28 0.77
CA ALA A 75 1.90 -8.42 0.84
C ALA A 75 1.55 -9.56 -0.12
N GLY A 76 0.27 -9.69 -0.49
CA GLY A 76 -0.20 -10.72 -1.42
C GLY A 76 0.02 -10.38 -2.90
N ILE A 77 0.17 -9.10 -3.24
CA ILE A 77 0.18 -8.64 -4.65
C ILE A 77 1.49 -7.97 -5.04
N LEU A 78 2.13 -7.25 -4.11
CA LEU A 78 3.35 -6.52 -4.41
C LEU A 78 4.59 -7.28 -3.92
N PRO A 79 5.75 -7.10 -4.58
CA PRO A 79 7.02 -7.67 -4.11
C PRO A 79 7.32 -7.24 -2.66
N LYS A 80 8.01 -8.09 -1.90
CA LYS A 80 8.30 -7.87 -0.47
C LYS A 80 9.25 -6.70 -0.24
N GLU A 81 9.98 -6.33 -1.28
CA GLU A 81 10.90 -5.21 -1.37
C GLU A 81 10.16 -3.86 -1.47
N THR A 82 8.83 -3.88 -1.60
CA THR A 82 7.99 -2.68 -1.60
C THR A 82 8.11 -1.94 -0.28
N TYR A 83 8.46 -0.65 -0.34
CA TYR A 83 8.60 0.19 0.84
C TYR A 83 7.23 0.56 1.39
N VAL A 84 6.90 0.08 2.60
CA VAL A 84 5.64 0.39 3.28
C VAL A 84 5.91 1.20 4.56
N ASN A 85 5.51 2.46 4.54
CA ASN A 85 5.60 3.38 5.66
C ASN A 85 4.27 3.39 6.45
N ILE A 86 4.27 2.85 7.67
CA ILE A 86 3.10 2.85 8.55
C ILE A 86 3.14 4.09 9.44
N MET A 87 2.09 4.91 9.37
CA MET A 87 2.05 6.22 10.00
C MET A 87 1.05 6.27 11.15
N SER A 88 1.49 6.82 12.28
CA SER A 88 0.66 7.10 13.46
C SER A 88 0.07 8.52 13.50
N GLN A 89 0.08 9.21 12.36
CA GLN A 89 -0.09 10.67 12.31
C GLN A 89 -1.55 11.14 12.27
N TYR A 90 -2.51 10.25 12.52
CA TYR A 90 -3.92 10.61 12.47
C TYR A 90 -4.27 11.62 13.56
N ARG A 91 -4.89 12.74 13.15
CA ARG A 91 -5.41 13.77 14.04
C ARG A 91 -6.86 14.06 13.69
N PRO A 92 -7.81 13.90 14.63
CA PRO A 92 -9.19 14.32 14.41
C PRO A 92 -9.23 15.81 14.12
N MET A 93 -9.84 16.19 13.01
CA MET A 93 -9.95 17.58 12.57
C MET A 93 -11.39 17.88 12.13
N TYR A 94 -11.77 19.15 12.17
CA TYR A 94 -13.09 19.62 11.75
C TYR A 94 -14.23 18.87 12.44
N LYS A 95 -15.13 18.23 11.68
CA LYS A 95 -16.29 17.49 12.18
C LYS A 95 -15.97 16.06 12.65
N ALA A 96 -14.70 15.64 12.68
CA ALA A 96 -14.34 14.30 13.13
C ALA A 96 -14.86 13.98 14.54
N SER A 97 -14.99 14.99 15.41
CA SER A 97 -15.60 14.82 16.75
C SER A 97 -17.06 14.38 16.74
N ALA A 98 -17.78 14.56 15.63
CA ALA A 98 -19.15 14.09 15.45
C ALA A 98 -19.24 12.59 15.09
N TYR A 99 -18.10 11.95 14.79
CA TYR A 99 -18.00 10.56 14.33
C TYR A 99 -17.16 9.76 15.34
N PRO A 100 -17.79 9.08 16.32
CA PRO A 100 -17.08 8.39 17.40
C PRO A 100 -15.96 7.44 16.94
N GLU A 101 -16.13 6.85 15.77
CA GLU A 101 -15.20 5.92 15.14
C GLU A 101 -13.88 6.58 14.69
N ILE A 102 -13.86 7.90 14.47
CA ILE A 102 -12.67 8.68 14.10
C ILE A 102 -12.42 9.90 15.00
N ALA A 103 -13.20 10.05 16.06
CA ALA A 103 -13.19 11.24 16.93
C ALA A 103 -11.93 11.40 17.80
N ARG A 104 -11.03 10.41 17.82
CA ARG A 104 -9.83 10.38 18.66
C ARG A 104 -8.56 10.10 17.86
N ARG A 105 -7.41 10.41 18.45
CA ARG A 105 -6.13 9.91 17.94
C ARG A 105 -6.03 8.40 18.12
N ILE A 106 -5.13 7.78 17.37
CA ILE A 106 -4.80 6.38 17.57
C ILE A 106 -4.09 6.18 18.91
N THR A 107 -4.24 5.00 19.48
CA THR A 107 -3.48 4.59 20.67
C THR A 107 -2.15 3.96 20.25
N ARG A 108 -1.28 3.73 21.24
CA ARG A 108 -0.02 3.02 21.04
C ARG A 108 -0.25 1.58 20.60
N GLU A 109 -1.23 0.93 21.22
CA GLU A 109 -1.61 -0.45 20.95
C GLU A 109 -2.07 -0.63 19.50
N GLU A 110 -2.93 0.27 18.99
CA GLU A 110 -3.38 0.24 17.59
C GLU A 110 -2.22 0.38 16.59
N TYR A 111 -1.23 1.20 16.93
CA TYR A 111 -0.02 1.31 16.11
C TYR A 111 0.85 0.06 16.20
N GLU A 112 1.04 -0.50 17.41
CA GLU A 112 1.81 -1.72 17.62
C GLU A 112 1.17 -2.94 16.94
N GLU A 113 -0.16 -3.03 16.91
CA GLU A 113 -0.90 -4.04 16.14
C GLU A 113 -0.62 -3.92 14.64
N ALA A 114 -0.73 -2.71 14.08
CA ALA A 114 -0.40 -2.46 12.67
C ALA A 114 1.04 -2.88 12.32
N MET A 115 1.99 -2.54 13.19
CA MET A 115 3.40 -2.93 13.06
C MET A 115 3.62 -4.44 13.20
N THR A 116 2.76 -5.13 13.96
CA THR A 116 2.82 -6.58 14.14
C THR A 116 2.34 -7.28 12.87
N TRP A 117 1.18 -6.89 12.32
CA TRP A 117 0.68 -7.43 11.05
C TRP A 117 1.66 -7.20 9.91
N ALA A 118 2.25 -6.01 9.79
CA ALA A 118 3.24 -5.73 8.76
C ALA A 118 4.47 -6.65 8.83
N ARG A 119 4.93 -6.96 10.05
CA ARG A 119 6.02 -7.90 10.28
C ARG A 119 5.60 -9.34 9.96
N GLU A 120 4.40 -9.75 10.35
CA GLU A 120 3.85 -11.08 10.03
C GLU A 120 3.72 -11.29 8.52
N TYR A 121 3.32 -10.26 7.78
CA TYR A 121 3.20 -10.30 6.32
C TYR A 121 4.53 -10.10 5.58
N GLY A 122 5.63 -9.85 6.31
CA GLY A 122 6.97 -9.71 5.72
C GLY A 122 7.19 -8.41 4.93
N LEU A 123 6.43 -7.35 5.24
CA LEU A 123 6.61 -6.03 4.66
C LEU A 123 7.81 -5.34 5.32
N ALA A 124 8.91 -5.23 4.58
CA ALA A 124 10.17 -4.68 5.09
C ALA A 124 10.42 -3.29 4.51
N ASN A 125 10.34 -2.28 5.39
CA ASN A 125 11.06 -1.00 5.43
C ASN A 125 10.24 -0.01 6.27
N LEU A 126 10.16 -0.33 7.56
CA LEU A 126 9.34 0.37 8.54
C LEU A 126 10.07 1.63 9.00
N GLU A 127 9.97 2.72 8.24
CA GLU A 127 10.33 4.04 8.78
C GLU A 127 9.34 4.42 9.88
N ILE A 128 9.78 4.33 11.13
CA ILE A 128 9.02 4.83 12.28
C ILE A 128 9.03 6.35 12.23
N GLN A 129 7.98 6.93 11.66
CA GLN A 129 7.75 8.38 11.71
C GLN A 129 6.61 8.69 12.68
N GLY A 130 6.86 8.42 13.96
CA GLY A 130 5.96 8.72 15.06
C GLY A 130 6.49 9.85 15.92
N TYR A 131 5.92 11.04 15.79
CA TYR A 131 5.97 12.02 16.88
C TYR A 131 5.27 11.39 18.09
N GLY A 132 5.97 11.34 19.23
CA GLY A 132 5.60 10.61 20.45
C GLY A 132 4.10 10.39 20.67
N LEU A 133 3.70 9.12 20.63
CA LEU A 133 2.43 8.60 21.14
C LEU A 133 2.44 8.57 22.67
#